data_AF-A0A7Y8MPD3-F1
#
_entry.id   AF-A0A7Y8MPD3-F1
#
_cell.length_a   1.000
_cell.length_b   1.000
_cell.length_c   1.000
_cell.angle_alpha   90.00
_cell.angle_beta   90.00
_cell.angle_gamma   90.00
#
_symmetry.space_group_name_H-M   'P 1'
#
loop_
_entity.id
_entity.type
_entity.pdbx_description
1 polymer ?
#
loop_
_entity_poly.entity_id
_entity_poly.type
_entity_poly.pdbx_seq_one_letter_code
_entity_poly.pdbx_strand_id
1 'polypeptide(L)'
;MAVQHQDEQLLEVERVKAPPPPLYRVLLLNDDFTPMEFVVTVLEHFFYMGREQATLIMLKVHNEGVGLCGVFPRDIAETKVNQVTDYARNHQHPLQCVLEEDR
;
A
#
# COMPACT_ATOMS: atom_id res chain seq x y z
N MET A 1 -3.57 -36.38 -58.40
CA MET A 1 -3.27 -36.49 -56.95
C MET A 1 -3.55 -35.13 -56.35
N ALA A 2 -4.68 -34.98 -55.65
CA ALA A 2 -5.09 -33.71 -55.04
C ALA A 2 -4.44 -33.62 -53.66
N VAL A 3 -3.56 -32.66 -53.47
CA VAL A 3 -2.98 -32.35 -52.14
C VAL A 3 -4.07 -31.61 -51.37
N GLN A 4 -4.66 -32.28 -50.38
CA GLN A 4 -5.61 -31.67 -49.46
C GLN A 4 -4.84 -30.70 -48.57
N HIS A 5 -5.10 -29.40 -48.75
CA HIS A 5 -4.68 -28.36 -47.82
C HIS A 5 -5.39 -28.61 -46.50
N GLN A 6 -4.62 -28.88 -45.44
CA GLN A 6 -5.13 -28.93 -44.08
C GLN A 6 -5.44 -27.50 -43.65
N ASP A 7 -6.72 -27.22 -43.41
CA ASP A 7 -7.18 -25.96 -42.82
C ASP A 7 -6.53 -25.76 -41.45
N GLU A 8 -5.62 -24.79 -41.35
CA GLU A 8 -5.11 -24.30 -40.08
C GLU A 8 -6.26 -23.62 -39.31
N GLN A 9 -6.87 -24.36 -38.39
CA GLN A 9 -7.85 -23.80 -37.45
C GLN A 9 -7.12 -22.87 -36.47
N LEU A 10 -7.16 -21.57 -36.76
CA LEU A 10 -6.74 -20.53 -35.85
C LEU A 10 -7.73 -20.48 -34.66
N LEU A 11 -7.31 -20.95 -33.50
CA LEU A 11 -8.07 -20.78 -32.26
C LEU A 11 -8.00 -19.32 -31.83
N GLU A 12 -9.10 -18.58 -31.95
CA GLU A 12 -9.23 -17.26 -31.32
C GLU A 12 -9.21 -17.43 -29.80
N VAL A 13 -8.11 -17.02 -29.17
CA VAL A 13 -7.99 -16.97 -27.71
C VAL A 13 -8.85 -15.81 -27.22
N GLU A 14 -10.04 -16.12 -26.71
CA GLU A 14 -10.90 -15.16 -26.04
C GLU A 14 -10.15 -14.61 -24.80
N ARG A 15 -9.67 -13.36 -24.90
CA ARG A 15 -8.92 -12.72 -23.82
C ARG A 15 -9.90 -12.36 -22.69
N VAL A 16 -10.06 -13.27 -21.73
CA VAL A 16 -10.76 -12.99 -20.48
C VAL A 16 -10.00 -11.90 -19.74
N LYS A 17 -10.58 -10.70 -19.66
CA LYS A 17 -9.97 -9.56 -18.98
C LYS A 17 -10.16 -9.76 -17.48
N ALA A 18 -9.09 -10.05 -16.75
CA ALA A 18 -9.13 -10.15 -15.30
C ALA A 18 -9.63 -8.81 -14.69
N PRO A 19 -10.45 -8.85 -13.62
CA PRO A 19 -10.84 -7.64 -12.91
C PRO A 19 -9.60 -6.96 -12.32
N PRO A 20 -9.61 -5.64 -12.12
CA PRO A 20 -8.52 -4.94 -11.45
C PRO A 20 -8.32 -5.49 -10.03
N PRO A 21 -7.08 -5.51 -9.52
CA PRO A 21 -6.82 -6.00 -8.17
C PRO A 21 -7.51 -5.13 -7.12
N PRO A 22 -7.97 -5.71 -5.99
CA PRO A 22 -8.53 -4.94 -4.89
C PRO A 22 -7.48 -3.98 -4.31
N LEU A 23 -7.96 -2.78 -3.95
CA LEU A 23 -7.14 -1.74 -3.34
C LEU A 23 -7.26 -1.81 -1.81
N TYR A 24 -6.19 -1.42 -1.15
CA TYR A 24 -6.05 -1.44 0.30
C TYR A 24 -5.49 -0.11 0.78
N ARG A 25 -6.08 0.39 1.85
CA ARG A 25 -5.65 1.58 2.57
C ARG A 25 -4.58 1.21 3.57
N VAL A 26 -3.47 1.92 3.55
CA VAL A 26 -2.41 1.83 4.56
C VAL A 26 -2.62 2.96 5.56
N LEU A 27 -2.82 2.61 6.83
CA LEU A 27 -3.17 3.55 7.89
C LEU A 27 -2.11 3.52 9.00
N LEU A 28 -1.79 4.68 9.56
CA LEU A 28 -1.06 4.79 10.83
C LEU A 28 -2.05 5.06 11.97
N LEU A 29 -1.83 4.40 13.11
CA LEU A 29 -2.63 4.58 14.31
C LEU A 29 -1.86 5.40 15.35
N ASN A 30 -2.58 6.22 16.10
CA ASN A 30 -2.02 7.03 17.17
C ASN A 30 -1.59 6.18 18.37
N ASP A 31 -0.54 6.65 19.04
CA ASP A 31 -0.08 6.15 20.32
C ASP A 31 0.62 7.28 21.11
N ASP A 32 0.81 7.09 22.41
CA ASP A 32 1.33 8.14 23.30
C ASP A 32 2.87 8.20 23.40
N PHE A 33 3.60 7.35 22.66
CA PHE A 33 5.05 7.14 22.87
C PHE A 33 5.90 7.38 21.61
N THR A 34 5.33 7.26 20.42
CA THR A 34 6.04 7.50 19.16
C THR A 34 6.22 9.01 18.94
N PRO A 35 7.46 9.51 18.78
CA PRO A 35 7.70 10.93 18.53
C PRO A 35 7.08 11.43 17.22
N MET A 36 6.55 12.66 17.21
CA MET A 36 5.96 13.27 16.02
C MET A 36 6.93 13.29 14.81
N GLU A 37 8.20 13.65 15.04
CA GLU A 37 9.23 13.66 13.99
C GLU A 37 9.54 12.28 13.44
N PHE A 38 9.39 11.23 14.26
CA PHE A 38 9.54 9.86 13.78
C PHE A 38 8.43 9.50 12.78
N VAL A 39 7.18 9.88 13.08
CA VAL A 39 6.04 9.69 12.18
C VAL A 39 6.23 10.44 10.86
N VAL A 40 6.72 11.69 10.91
CA VAL A 40 7.04 12.46 9.69
C VAL A 40 8.12 11.74 8.87
N THR A 41 9.19 11.27 9.50
CA THR A 41 10.26 10.52 8.82
C THR A 41 9.74 9.24 8.16
N VAL A 42 8.84 8.52 8.82
CA VAL A 42 8.17 7.33 8.27
C VAL A 42 7.38 7.68 7.00
N LEU A 43 6.62 8.76 7.03
CA LEU A 43 5.80 9.22 5.90
C LEU A 43 6.66 9.70 4.72
N GLU A 44 7.76 10.41 4.99
CA GLU A 44 8.73 10.82 3.98
C GLU A 44 9.44 9.62 3.35
N HIS A 45 9.92 8.68 4.16
CA HIS A 45 10.78 7.59 3.69
C HIS A 45 10.02 6.47 2.99
N PHE A 46 8.89 6.02 3.53
CA PHE A 46 8.17 4.85 3.02
C PHE A 46 7.00 5.22 2.09
N PHE A 47 6.47 6.43 2.19
CA PHE A 47 5.35 6.90 1.37
C PHE A 47 5.73 8.03 0.41
N TYR A 48 7.00 8.45 0.41
CA TYR A 48 7.53 9.46 -0.51
C TYR A 48 6.76 10.79 -0.45
N MET A 49 6.24 11.13 0.73
CA MET A 49 5.54 12.38 0.95
C MET A 49 6.53 13.52 1.10
N GLY A 50 6.16 14.71 0.62
CA GLY A 50 6.84 15.93 1.01
C GLY A 50 6.60 16.23 2.49
N ARG A 51 7.55 16.91 3.14
CA ARG A 51 7.52 17.19 4.58
C ARG A 51 6.22 17.85 5.06
N GLU A 52 5.69 18.80 4.29
CA GLU A 52 4.45 19.50 4.62
C GLU A 52 3.26 18.52 4.68
N GLN A 53 3.09 17.68 3.65
CA GLN A 53 2.05 16.66 3.62
C GLN A 53 2.23 15.62 4.73
N ALA A 54 3.46 15.17 4.96
CA ALA A 54 3.78 14.24 6.04
C ALA A 54 3.42 14.82 7.42
N THR A 55 3.70 16.10 7.64
CA THR A 55 3.35 16.82 8.88
C THR A 55 1.83 16.91 9.06
N LEU A 56 1.08 17.21 8.00
CA LEU A 56 -0.38 17.25 8.05
C LEU A 56 -0.99 15.89 8.41
N ILE A 57 -0.49 14.82 7.81
CA ILE A 57 -0.97 13.46 8.12
C ILE A 57 -0.55 13.05 9.53
N MET A 58 0.66 13.37 9.97
CA MET A 58 1.11 13.13 11.34
C MET A 58 0.18 13.83 12.35
N LEU A 59 -0.14 15.11 12.14
CA LEU A 59 -1.08 15.84 12.99
C LEU A 59 -2.48 15.20 12.97
N LYS A 60 -2.91 14.68 11.82
CA LYS A 60 -4.17 13.95 11.71
C LYS A 60 -4.16 12.67 12.54
N VAL A 61 -3.10 11.86 12.46
CA VAL A 61 -2.93 10.66 13.31
C VAL A 61 -3.04 11.08 14.77
N HIS A 62 -2.28 12.09 15.20
CA HIS A 62 -2.26 12.54 16.59
C HIS A 62 -3.63 13.01 17.10
N ASN A 63 -4.35 13.81 16.32
CA ASN A 63 -5.60 14.43 16.74
C ASN A 63 -6.83 13.53 16.55
N GLU A 64 -6.84 12.68 15.52
CA GLU A 64 -8.00 11.88 15.12
C GLU A 64 -7.83 10.38 15.41
N GLY A 65 -6.66 9.96 15.89
CA GLY A 65 -6.35 8.57 16.22
C GLY A 65 -5.88 7.73 15.02
N VAL A 66 -6.10 8.19 13.79
CA VAL A 66 -5.74 7.48 12.56
C VAL A 66 -5.43 8.43 11.40
N GLY A 67 -4.48 8.06 10.55
CA GLY A 67 -4.12 8.80 9.35
C GLY A 67 -3.93 7.89 8.14
N LEU A 68 -4.45 8.31 6.98
CA LEU A 68 -4.26 7.60 5.71
C LEU A 68 -2.89 7.95 5.11
N CYS A 69 -2.07 6.93 4.91
CA CYS A 69 -0.75 7.07 4.30
C CYS A 69 -0.78 6.84 2.78
N GLY A 70 -1.72 6.03 2.29
CA GLY A 70 -1.91 5.81 0.86
C GLY A 70 -2.81 4.62 0.56
N VAL A 71 -3.11 4.44 -0.72
CA VAL A 71 -3.96 3.36 -1.23
C VAL A 71 -3.16 2.59 -2.29
N PHE A 72 -3.05 1.27 -2.12
CA PHE A 72 -2.20 0.42 -2.95
C PHE A 72 -2.86 -0.94 -3.22
N PRO A 73 -2.46 -1.66 -4.29
CA PRO A 73 -2.71 -3.08 -4.39
C PRO A 73 -2.19 -3.84 -3.16
N ARG A 74 -2.85 -4.94 -2.79
CA ARG A 74 -2.58 -5.71 -1.58
C ARG A 74 -1.10 -5.94 -1.30
N ASP A 75 -0.35 -6.50 -2.25
CA ASP A 75 1.05 -6.89 -2.06
C ASP A 75 1.95 -5.69 -1.73
N ILE A 76 1.68 -4.54 -2.37
CA ILE A 76 2.41 -3.29 -2.11
C ILE A 76 2.04 -2.75 -0.73
N ALA A 77 0.76 -2.82 -0.37
CA ALA A 77 0.26 -2.38 0.92
C ALA A 77 0.88 -3.20 2.07
N GLU A 78 0.85 -4.54 1.96
CA GLU A 78 1.48 -5.47 2.91
C GLU A 78 2.98 -5.20 3.07
N THR A 79 3.68 -4.98 1.96
CA THR A 79 5.11 -4.64 1.98
C THR A 79 5.37 -3.34 2.74
N LYS A 80 4.58 -2.29 2.49
CA LYS A 80 4.74 -1.00 3.20
C LYS A 80 4.45 -1.13 4.68
N VAL A 81 3.40 -1.85 5.07
CA VAL A 81 3.08 -2.10 6.48
C VAL A 81 4.23 -2.81 7.19
N ASN A 82 4.78 -3.87 6.59
CA ASN A 82 5.91 -4.59 7.16
C ASN A 82 7.14 -3.69 7.31
N GLN A 83 7.48 -2.92 6.27
CA GLN A 83 8.61 -1.98 6.30
C GLN A 83 8.49 -0.95 7.43
N VAL A 84 7.31 -0.34 7.60
CA VAL A 84 7.07 0.65 8.65
C VAL A 84 7.10 0.01 10.04
N THR A 85 6.47 -1.17 10.18
CA THR A 85 6.41 -1.90 11.46
C THR A 85 7.80 -2.32 11.93
N ASP A 86 8.62 -2.85 11.02
CA ASP A 86 10.00 -3.25 11.34
C ASP A 86 10.87 -2.03 11.65
N TYR A 87 10.70 -0.93 10.91
CA TYR A 87 11.41 0.32 11.19
C TYR A 87 11.04 0.89 12.57
N ALA A 88 9.76 0.93 12.92
CA ALA A 88 9.28 1.34 14.25
C ALA A 88 9.85 0.46 15.36
N ARG A 89 9.80 -0.87 15.20
CA ARG A 89 10.35 -1.82 16.16
C ARG A 89 11.86 -1.64 16.36
N ASN A 90 12.62 -1.47 15.28
CA ASN A 90 14.06 -1.25 15.34
C ASN A 90 14.44 0.05 16.06
N HIS A 91 13.57 1.05 16.04
CA HIS A 91 13.72 2.31 16.77
C HIS A 91 12.99 2.33 18.13
N GLN A 92 12.46 1.19 18.57
CA GLN A 92 11.79 1.03 19.87
C GLN A 92 10.54 1.89 20.03
N HIS A 93 9.82 2.12 18.93
CA HIS A 93 8.53 2.84 18.94
C HIS A 93 7.37 1.86 18.74
N PRO A 94 6.24 2.02 19.47
CA PRO A 94 5.07 1.16 19.34
C PRO A 94 4.16 1.50 18.15
N LEU A 95 4.59 2.42 17.27
CA LEU A 95 3.84 2.87 16.09
C LEU A 95 3.22 1.70 15.30
N GLN A 96 1.90 1.73 15.16
CA GLN A 96 1.17 0.71 14.40
C GLN A 96 0.83 1.20 12.99
N CYS A 97 1.12 0.34 12.01
CA CYS A 97 0.75 0.51 10.61
C CYS A 97 -0.15 -0.67 10.21
N VAL A 98 -1.32 -0.39 9.64
CA VAL A 98 -2.35 -1.42 9.38
C VAL A 98 -2.92 -1.32 7.97
N LEU A 99 -3.50 -2.44 7.51
CA LEU A 99 -4.24 -2.53 6.25
C LEU A 99 -5.74 -2.53 6.49
N GLU A 100 -6.46 -1.78 5.68
CA GLU A 100 -7.92 -1.82 5.58
C GLU A 100 -8.30 -2.02 4.11
N GLU A 101 -9.24 -2.94 3.85
CA GLU A 101 -9.79 -3.13 2.51
C GLU A 101 -10.56 -1.87 2.09
N ASP A 102 -10.26 -1.34 0.90
CA ASP A 102 -10.94 -0.14 0.38
C ASP A 102 -12.34 -0.56 -0.10
N ARG A 103 -13.34 -0.37 0.76
CA ARG A 103 -14.74 -0.76 0.54
C ARG A 103 -15.61 0.36 0.00
#